data_AF-A0A6L9QVA6-F1
#
_entry.id   AF-A0A6L9QVA6-F1
#
_cell.length_a   1.000
_cell.length_b   1.000
_cell.length_c   1.000
_cell.angle_alpha   90.00
_cell.angle_beta   90.00
_cell.angle_gamma   90.00
#
_symmetry.space_group_name_H-M   'P 1'
#
loop_
_entity.id
_entity.type
_entity.pdbx_description
1 polymer ?
#
loop_
_entity_poly.entity_id
_entity_poly.type
_entity_poly.pdbx_seq_one_letter_code
_entity_poly.pdbx_strand_id
1 'polypeptide(L)'
;MDISNIVRDDRLGGRGPADLIRMERVGEALASLYGAARVAMLAVADDSLISRNDLFLLPRQRRTVRGWAESGLVLTAGKADVPLLRIAEETGLPIITRDRFTGHRREFPWLNGSDDAVLEPRTDRHGEVSLYHVTLHAKDEWQISVSEENDLLVQQGLTKRIEALGRFWSCPEPRCPRHDPANGSFVLLPRVRGGRLVCDQHGLEMTDLGPRPRLAQLKIMRSGAEVHRFSVAEGTAVTAGRSPGPADLTPFLDDTTRRGVSRAHLRFDLDGPQLTITDLSRNGTTLIRRDGTEHDLRGGTRPFSVGDRARIHPSLEIIRSGRRYPSELAIERAPAREVEPPPPTVSF
;
A
#
# COMPACT_ATOMS: atom_id res chain seq x y z
N MET A 1 -16.74 11.54 10.42
CA MET A 1 -16.52 10.56 11.50
C MET A 1 -16.48 9.16 10.91
N ASP A 2 -15.44 8.41 11.26
CA ASP A 2 -15.29 7.00 10.91
C ASP A 2 -16.05 6.12 11.90
N ILE A 3 -17.32 5.80 11.63
CA ILE A 3 -18.12 4.98 12.54
C ILE A 3 -17.46 3.61 12.74
N SER A 4 -16.89 3.05 11.68
CA SER A 4 -16.31 1.71 11.70
C SER A 4 -15.13 1.60 12.65
N ASN A 5 -14.29 2.63 12.73
CA ASN A 5 -13.21 2.73 13.69
C ASN A 5 -13.76 2.97 15.12
N ILE A 6 -14.64 3.97 15.28
CA ILE A 6 -15.14 4.40 16.60
C ILE A 6 -15.90 3.30 17.34
N VAL A 7 -16.87 2.66 16.68
CA VAL A 7 -17.70 1.66 17.36
C VAL A 7 -16.90 0.42 17.72
N ARG A 8 -15.71 0.21 17.15
CA ARG A 8 -14.84 -0.94 17.43
C ARG A 8 -13.72 -0.65 18.44
N ASP A 9 -13.49 0.60 18.82
CA ASP A 9 -12.46 0.96 19.81
C ASP A 9 -12.94 0.72 21.24
N ASP A 10 -12.55 -0.40 21.83
CA ASP A 10 -12.93 -0.83 23.18
C ASP A 10 -12.43 0.11 24.29
N ARG A 11 -11.40 0.90 23.99
CA ARG A 11 -10.86 1.92 24.91
C ARG A 11 -11.87 3.02 25.19
N LEU A 12 -12.80 3.27 24.27
CA LEU A 12 -13.90 4.25 24.45
C LEU A 12 -15.03 3.71 25.34
N GLY A 13 -14.88 2.50 25.87
CA GLY A 13 -15.84 1.81 26.74
C GLY A 13 -16.82 0.91 25.99
N GLY A 14 -18.04 0.80 26.50
CA GLY A 14 -19.05 -0.11 25.94
C GLY A 14 -18.72 -1.59 26.13
N ARG A 15 -19.45 -2.47 25.43
CA ARG A 15 -19.35 -3.92 25.56
C ARG A 15 -19.18 -4.60 24.21
N GLY A 16 -18.26 -5.56 24.17
CA GLY A 16 -18.07 -6.43 23.01
C GLY A 16 -17.32 -5.78 21.84
N PRO A 17 -17.38 -6.43 20.65
CA PRO A 17 -16.54 -6.06 19.52
C PRO A 17 -16.98 -4.74 18.86
N ALA A 18 -18.28 -4.46 18.79
CA ALA A 18 -18.81 -3.16 18.41
C ALA A 18 -19.95 -2.70 19.31
N ASP A 19 -19.93 -1.43 19.69
CA ASP A 19 -20.94 -0.81 20.56
C ASP A 19 -21.21 0.65 20.17
N LEU A 20 -22.50 1.01 20.01
CA LEU A 20 -22.92 2.37 19.64
C LEU A 20 -22.75 3.40 20.76
N ILE A 21 -22.65 2.98 22.02
CA ILE A 21 -22.37 3.92 23.12
C ILE A 21 -21.05 4.68 22.91
N ARG A 22 -20.10 4.08 22.20
CA ARG A 22 -18.81 4.70 21.84
C ARG A 22 -19.02 5.89 20.90
N MET A 23 -19.96 5.79 19.97
CA MET A 23 -20.33 6.90 19.07
C MET A 23 -21.03 8.03 19.83
N GLU A 24 -21.93 7.69 20.75
CA GLU A 24 -22.63 8.68 21.59
C GLU A 24 -21.62 9.51 22.41
N ARG A 25 -20.68 8.83 23.10
CA ARG A 25 -19.59 9.48 23.86
C ARG A 25 -18.70 10.37 23.00
N VAL A 26 -18.40 9.95 21.77
CA VAL A 26 -17.63 10.76 20.82
C VAL A 26 -18.42 12.01 20.39
N GLY A 27 -19.74 11.88 20.18
CA GLY A 27 -20.61 13.01 19.90
C GLY A 27 -20.68 14.01 21.05
N GLU A 28 -20.77 13.53 22.29
CA GLU A 28 -20.71 14.35 23.51
C GLU A 28 -19.35 15.06 23.64
N ALA A 29 -18.25 14.35 23.40
CA ALA A 29 -16.91 14.92 23.41
C ALA A 29 -16.74 16.01 22.33
N LEU A 30 -17.30 15.81 21.13
CA LEU A 30 -17.29 16.81 20.06
C LEU A 30 -18.14 18.03 20.41
N ALA A 31 -19.31 17.83 21.00
CA ALA A 31 -20.17 18.90 21.48
C ALA A 31 -19.46 19.73 22.56
N SER A 32 -18.79 19.07 23.50
CA SER A 32 -17.98 19.72 24.53
C SER A 32 -16.79 20.49 23.93
N LEU A 33 -16.09 19.94 22.93
CA LEU A 33 -14.95 20.59 22.29
C LEU A 33 -15.33 21.95 21.66
N TYR A 34 -16.51 22.02 21.04
CA TYR A 34 -17.01 23.24 20.39
C TYR A 34 -17.93 24.09 21.27
N GLY A 35 -18.14 23.72 22.54
CA GLY A 35 -19.06 24.42 23.45
C GLY A 35 -20.51 24.45 22.95
N ALA A 36 -20.92 23.44 22.17
CA ALA A 36 -22.23 23.36 21.55
C ALA A 36 -23.15 22.38 22.29
N ALA A 37 -24.46 22.68 22.37
CA ALA A 37 -25.44 21.76 22.94
C ALA A 37 -25.68 20.53 22.04
N ARG A 38 -25.48 20.70 20.73
CA ARG A 38 -25.62 19.66 19.70
C ARG A 38 -24.62 19.91 18.58
N VAL A 39 -24.13 18.82 17.99
CA VAL A 39 -23.22 18.83 16.84
C VAL A 39 -23.74 17.89 15.77
N ALA A 40 -23.66 18.34 14.52
CA ALA A 40 -23.91 17.50 13.37
C ALA A 40 -22.59 16.87 12.92
N MET A 41 -22.63 15.60 12.54
CA MET A 41 -21.47 14.85 12.07
C MET A 41 -21.81 14.18 10.74
N LEU A 42 -20.93 14.34 9.76
CA LEU A 42 -20.93 13.48 8.58
C LEU A 42 -20.31 12.14 8.97
N ALA A 43 -21.02 11.05 8.73
CA ALA A 43 -20.62 9.74 9.21
C ALA A 43 -20.47 8.76 8.05
N VAL A 44 -19.36 8.02 8.07
CA VAL A 44 -19.03 7.02 7.05
C VAL A 44 -18.76 5.69 7.74
N ALA A 45 -19.18 4.59 7.12
CA ALA A 45 -18.97 3.23 7.61
C ALA A 45 -18.54 2.28 6.49
N ASP A 46 -17.73 1.29 6.86
CA ASP A 46 -17.46 0.14 6.00
C ASP A 46 -18.71 -0.73 5.84
N ASP A 47 -18.87 -1.32 4.65
CA ASP A 47 -19.90 -2.36 4.38
C ASP A 47 -19.79 -3.54 5.37
N SER A 48 -18.60 -3.79 5.90
CA SER A 48 -18.34 -4.82 6.91
C SER A 48 -19.10 -4.59 8.21
N LEU A 49 -19.41 -3.33 8.55
CA LEU A 49 -20.17 -2.96 9.74
C LEU A 49 -21.63 -3.39 9.63
N ILE A 50 -22.19 -3.36 8.42
CA ILE A 50 -23.61 -3.68 8.15
C ILE A 50 -23.80 -5.19 7.89
N SER A 51 -22.86 -5.77 7.14
CA SER A 51 -22.95 -7.15 6.64
C SER A 51 -22.67 -8.20 7.70
N ARG A 52 -21.79 -7.93 8.68
CA ARG A 52 -21.48 -8.90 9.75
C ARG A 52 -22.59 -9.04 10.78
N ASN A 53 -22.97 -10.30 11.06
CA ASN A 53 -24.03 -10.63 12.01
C ASN A 53 -23.56 -10.64 13.48
N ASP A 54 -22.27 -10.88 13.72
CA ASP A 54 -21.66 -11.20 15.01
C ASP A 54 -20.94 -10.01 15.66
N LEU A 55 -20.94 -8.85 15.00
CA LEU A 55 -20.12 -7.71 15.40
C LEU A 55 -20.73 -6.94 16.58
N PHE A 56 -22.03 -6.69 16.54
CA PHE A 56 -22.76 -6.03 17.63
C PHE A 56 -23.31 -7.09 18.58
N LEU A 57 -23.06 -6.94 19.88
CA LEU A 57 -23.64 -7.84 20.89
C LEU A 57 -25.17 -7.76 20.91
N LEU A 58 -25.72 -6.57 20.71
CA LEU A 58 -27.15 -6.33 20.74
C LEU A 58 -27.71 -6.18 19.31
N PRO A 59 -28.62 -7.07 18.86
CA PRO A 59 -29.20 -7.00 17.52
C PRO A 59 -29.88 -5.67 17.19
N ARG A 60 -30.39 -4.96 18.20
CA ARG A 60 -30.99 -3.63 18.05
C ARG A 60 -30.00 -2.59 17.52
N GLN A 61 -28.75 -2.61 18.00
CA GLN A 61 -27.73 -1.63 17.59
C GLN A 61 -27.40 -1.81 16.11
N ARG A 62 -27.27 -3.06 15.67
CA ARG A 62 -27.11 -3.36 14.25
C ARG A 62 -28.27 -2.87 13.39
N ARG A 63 -29.53 -3.11 13.82
CA ARG A 63 -30.72 -2.60 13.12
C ARG A 63 -30.70 -1.08 13.04
N THR A 64 -30.28 -0.39 14.09
CA THR A 64 -30.12 1.07 14.11
C THR A 64 -29.13 1.54 13.06
N VAL A 65 -27.91 0.98 13.01
CA VAL A 65 -26.91 1.38 12.00
C VAL A 65 -27.39 1.07 10.58
N ARG A 66 -28.02 -0.09 10.37
CA ARG A 66 -28.61 -0.42 9.07
C ARG A 66 -29.68 0.58 8.67
N GLY A 67 -30.59 0.93 9.59
CA GLY A 67 -31.61 1.93 9.34
C GLY A 67 -31.03 3.30 8.97
N TRP A 68 -29.94 3.72 9.64
CA TRP A 68 -29.24 4.95 9.28
C TRP A 68 -28.60 4.90 7.89
N ALA A 69 -28.03 3.76 7.49
CA ALA A 69 -27.49 3.58 6.16
C ALA A 69 -28.60 3.61 5.09
N GLU A 70 -29.70 2.88 5.32
CA GLU A 70 -30.87 2.85 4.42
C GLU A 70 -31.53 4.23 4.28
N SER A 71 -31.51 5.05 5.33
CA SER A 71 -32.05 6.42 5.32
C SER A 71 -31.04 7.48 4.86
N GLY A 72 -29.82 7.10 4.45
CA GLY A 72 -28.79 8.04 3.99
C GLY A 72 -28.16 8.93 5.07
N LEU A 73 -28.34 8.59 6.35
CA LEU A 73 -27.70 9.31 7.48
C LEU A 73 -26.24 8.89 7.68
N VAL A 74 -25.87 7.71 7.16
CA VAL A 74 -24.50 7.19 7.16
C VAL A 74 -24.15 6.81 5.73
N LEU A 75 -23.03 7.33 5.23
CA LEU A 75 -22.48 6.89 3.95
C LEU A 75 -21.79 5.54 4.13
N THR A 76 -22.15 4.57 3.31
CA THR A 76 -21.53 3.24 3.32
C THR A 76 -20.65 3.04 2.10
N ALA A 77 -19.47 2.45 2.30
CA ALA A 77 -18.56 2.10 1.23
C ALA A 77 -17.80 0.81 1.57
N GLY A 78 -17.19 0.18 0.55
CA GLY A 78 -16.36 -1.01 0.76
C GLY A 78 -15.19 -0.76 1.73
N LYS A 79 -14.61 0.45 1.70
CA LYS A 79 -13.70 1.01 2.71
C LYS A 79 -14.10 2.46 2.98
N ALA A 80 -14.23 2.84 4.25
CA ALA A 80 -14.64 4.16 4.68
C ALA A 80 -13.57 5.24 4.44
N ASP A 81 -12.28 4.85 4.41
CA ASP A 81 -11.14 5.79 4.34
C ASP A 81 -11.24 6.77 3.17
N VAL A 82 -11.41 6.27 1.94
CA VAL A 82 -11.39 7.12 0.73
C VAL A 82 -12.55 8.14 0.73
N PRO A 83 -13.82 7.75 0.96
CA PRO A 83 -14.90 8.71 1.12
C PRO A 83 -14.67 9.71 2.26
N LEU A 84 -14.16 9.25 3.42
CA LEU A 84 -13.86 10.15 4.54
C LEU A 84 -12.82 11.21 4.17
N LEU A 85 -11.74 10.79 3.52
CA LEU A 85 -10.64 11.65 3.11
C LEU A 85 -11.07 12.66 2.06
N ARG A 86 -11.88 12.25 1.07
CA ARG A 86 -12.44 13.18 0.07
C ARG A 86 -13.36 14.22 0.70
N ILE A 87 -14.27 13.80 1.58
CA ILE A 87 -15.17 14.73 2.28
C ILE A 87 -14.36 15.71 3.12
N ALA A 88 -13.33 15.24 3.83
CA ALA A 88 -12.48 16.12 4.63
C ALA A 88 -11.70 17.13 3.77
N GLU A 89 -11.16 16.69 2.64
CA GLU A 89 -10.46 17.57 1.69
C GLU A 89 -11.40 18.64 1.10
N GLU A 90 -12.62 18.27 0.72
CA GLU A 90 -13.61 19.18 0.14
C GLU A 90 -14.18 20.17 1.17
N THR A 91 -14.34 19.75 2.42
CA THR A 91 -15.00 20.55 3.46
C THR A 91 -14.02 21.27 4.39
N GLY A 92 -12.76 20.85 4.44
CA GLY A 92 -11.78 21.29 5.43
C GLY A 92 -12.08 20.82 6.86
N LEU A 93 -13.05 19.90 7.04
CA LEU A 93 -13.43 19.42 8.37
C LEU A 93 -12.50 18.30 8.86
N PRO A 94 -12.20 18.26 10.17
CA PRO A 94 -11.37 17.20 10.73
C PRO A 94 -12.08 15.85 10.74
N ILE A 95 -11.30 14.78 10.57
CA ILE A 95 -11.79 13.41 10.63
C ILE A 95 -11.66 12.89 12.05
N ILE A 96 -12.79 12.49 12.63
CA ILE A 96 -12.81 11.79 13.92
C ILE A 96 -12.50 10.31 13.69
N THR A 97 -11.29 9.89 14.04
CA THR A 97 -10.78 8.51 13.88
C THR A 97 -9.50 8.30 14.70
N ARG A 98 -9.10 7.04 14.88
CA ARG A 98 -7.75 6.67 15.36
C ARG A 98 -6.80 6.27 14.25
N ASP A 99 -7.30 6.08 13.03
CA ASP A 99 -6.44 5.81 11.89
C ASP A 99 -5.52 7.02 11.61
N ARG A 100 -4.35 6.73 11.06
CA ARG A 100 -3.38 7.72 10.59
C ARG A 100 -3.34 7.80 9.07
N PHE A 101 -4.11 6.97 8.37
CA PHE A 101 -4.22 6.96 6.92
C PHE A 101 -2.84 6.87 6.24
N THR A 102 -1.93 6.06 6.80
CA THR A 102 -0.54 6.00 6.33
C THR A 102 -0.45 5.44 4.90
N GLY A 103 -1.29 4.47 4.55
CA GLY A 103 -1.38 3.94 3.18
C GLY A 103 -2.01 4.91 2.17
N HIS A 104 -2.74 5.93 2.64
CA HIS A 104 -3.45 6.89 1.78
C HIS A 104 -2.68 8.19 1.56
N ARG A 105 -1.49 8.35 2.16
CA ARG A 105 -0.67 9.57 2.06
C ARG A 105 -0.23 9.92 0.64
N ARG A 106 -0.23 8.95 -0.28
CA ARG A 106 0.08 9.20 -1.70
C ARG A 106 -1.12 9.76 -2.47
N GLU A 107 -2.33 9.24 -2.22
CA GLU A 107 -3.56 9.74 -2.83
C GLU A 107 -4.00 11.07 -2.21
N PHE A 108 -3.72 11.28 -0.92
CA PHE A 108 -4.08 12.48 -0.16
C PHE A 108 -2.84 13.12 0.49
N PRO A 109 -2.00 13.84 -0.28
CA PRO A 109 -0.74 14.41 0.22
C PRO A 109 -0.91 15.44 1.34
N TRP A 110 -2.07 16.11 1.41
CA TRP A 110 -2.39 17.12 2.43
C TRP A 110 -2.34 16.57 3.87
N LEU A 111 -2.45 15.25 4.04
CA LEU A 111 -2.29 14.60 5.35
C LEU A 111 -0.85 14.69 5.88
N ASN A 112 0.16 14.74 5.01
CA ASN A 112 1.56 14.70 5.40
C ASN A 112 1.99 16.00 6.09
N GLY A 113 2.25 15.91 7.39
CA GLY A 113 2.60 17.05 8.22
C GLY A 113 1.40 17.81 8.78
N SER A 114 0.16 17.43 8.48
CA SER A 114 -1.02 18.09 9.03
C SER A 114 -1.11 17.88 10.55
N ASP A 115 -1.51 18.91 11.28
CA ASP A 115 -1.78 18.87 12.72
C ASP A 115 -3.26 19.01 13.06
N ASP A 116 -4.11 19.27 12.08
CA ASP A 116 -5.53 19.56 12.24
C ASP A 116 -6.47 18.53 11.58
N ALA A 117 -5.98 17.70 10.65
CA ALA A 117 -6.77 16.76 9.86
C ALA A 117 -7.52 15.69 10.68
N VAL A 118 -6.99 15.32 11.84
CA VAL A 118 -7.50 14.19 12.64
C VAL A 118 -7.80 14.62 14.06
N LEU A 119 -9.02 14.33 14.50
CA LEU A 119 -9.45 14.35 15.89
C LEU A 119 -9.45 12.93 16.44
N GLU A 120 -8.50 12.60 17.29
CA GLU A 120 -8.45 11.30 17.96
C GLU A 120 -9.28 11.33 19.25
N PRO A 121 -10.24 10.41 19.42
CA PRO A 121 -10.88 10.20 20.71
C PRO A 121 -9.94 9.45 21.66
N ARG A 122 -9.78 10.01 22.84
CA ARG A 122 -9.00 9.44 23.93
C ARG A 122 -9.85 9.36 25.17
N THR A 123 -9.60 8.32 25.96
CA THR A 123 -10.29 8.09 27.22
C THR A 123 -9.34 8.36 28.35
N ASP A 124 -9.79 9.14 29.34
CA ASP A 124 -9.01 9.40 30.54
C ASP A 124 -9.10 8.23 31.56
N ARG A 125 -8.55 8.43 32.76
CA ARG A 125 -8.57 7.41 33.82
C ARG A 125 -9.97 7.18 34.40
N HIS A 126 -10.90 8.11 34.19
CA HIS A 126 -12.28 8.05 34.68
C HIS A 126 -13.25 7.47 33.65
N GLY A 127 -12.78 7.21 32.42
CA GLY A 127 -13.60 6.69 31.34
C GLY A 127 -14.25 7.79 30.49
N GLU A 128 -13.91 9.06 30.71
CA GLU A 128 -14.41 10.20 29.97
C GLU A 128 -13.69 10.31 28.62
N VAL A 129 -14.46 10.56 27.56
CA VAL A 129 -13.94 10.67 26.20
C VAL A 129 -13.68 12.14 25.87
N SER A 130 -12.49 12.45 25.34
CA SER A 130 -12.12 13.77 24.84
C SER A 130 -11.46 13.65 23.46
N LEU A 131 -11.64 14.67 22.62
CA LEU A 131 -11.08 14.71 21.28
C LEU A 131 -9.83 15.58 21.24
N TYR A 132 -8.79 15.09 20.57
CA TYR A 132 -7.52 15.81 20.43
C TYR A 132 -7.07 15.84 18.98
N HIS A 133 -6.63 17.01 18.53
CA HIS A 133 -5.89 17.13 17.28
C HIS A 133 -4.59 16.31 17.35
N VAL A 134 -4.30 15.61 16.27
CA VAL A 134 -3.11 14.75 16.17
C VAL A 134 -2.23 15.21 15.02
N THR A 135 -0.98 15.50 15.34
CA THR A 135 0.06 15.73 14.34
C THR A 135 0.38 14.46 13.57
N LEU A 136 0.07 14.50 12.28
CA LEU A 136 0.33 13.50 11.29
C LEU A 136 1.74 13.71 10.71
N HIS A 137 2.77 13.23 11.42
CA HIS A 137 4.15 13.34 10.95
C HIS A 137 4.30 12.82 9.51
N ALA A 138 5.07 13.58 8.70
CA ALA A 138 5.44 13.16 7.36
C ALA A 138 6.06 11.75 7.40
N LYS A 139 5.68 10.93 6.43
CA LYS A 139 6.15 9.56 6.30
C LYS A 139 7.06 9.44 5.09
N ASP A 140 8.15 8.70 5.26
CA ASP A 140 8.99 8.34 4.13
C ASP A 140 8.24 7.39 3.19
N GLU A 141 8.54 7.44 1.89
CA GLU A 141 7.91 6.58 0.86
C GLU A 141 7.98 5.08 1.17
N TRP A 142 9.05 4.62 1.80
CA TRP A 142 9.19 3.22 2.18
C TRP A 142 8.20 2.83 3.29
N GLN A 143 7.88 3.74 4.22
CA GLN A 143 6.90 3.50 5.29
C GLN A 143 5.49 3.41 4.74
N ILE A 144 5.16 4.30 3.79
CA ILE A 144 3.89 4.26 3.05
C ILE A 144 3.75 2.91 2.34
N SER A 145 4.82 2.46 1.66
CA SER A 145 4.85 1.18 0.95
C SER A 145 4.65 -0.04 1.88
N VAL A 146 5.21 -0.01 3.10
CA VAL A 146 4.96 -1.05 4.12
C VAL A 146 3.50 -1.07 4.56
N SER A 147 2.92 0.11 4.79
CA SER A 147 1.51 0.23 5.20
C SER A 147 0.58 -0.36 4.14
N GLU A 148 0.77 0.02 2.87
CA GLU A 148 -0.03 -0.50 1.75
C GLU A 148 0.04 -2.02 1.62
N GLU A 149 1.24 -2.61 1.79
CA GLU A 149 1.39 -4.07 1.79
C GLU A 149 0.61 -4.70 2.94
N ASN A 150 0.72 -4.17 4.16
CA ASN A 150 0.00 -4.70 5.31
C ASN A 150 -1.52 -4.62 5.11
N ASP A 151 -2.02 -3.52 4.55
CA ASP A 151 -3.44 -3.33 4.24
C ASP A 151 -3.93 -4.38 3.24
N LEU A 152 -3.14 -4.66 2.21
CA LEU A 152 -3.42 -5.73 1.24
C LEU A 152 -3.42 -7.11 1.91
N LEU A 153 -2.43 -7.40 2.77
CA LEU A 153 -2.34 -8.67 3.49
C LEU A 153 -3.51 -8.89 4.44
N VAL A 154 -3.95 -7.84 5.15
CA VAL A 154 -5.16 -7.88 5.99
C VAL A 154 -6.38 -8.16 5.13
N GLN A 155 -6.55 -7.43 4.02
CA GLN A 155 -7.68 -7.59 3.11
C GLN A 155 -7.76 -9.00 2.50
N GLN A 156 -6.62 -9.63 2.24
CA GLN A 156 -6.56 -11.00 1.74
C GLN A 156 -6.56 -12.06 2.84
N GLY A 157 -6.58 -11.66 4.13
CA GLY A 157 -6.53 -12.59 5.26
C GLY A 157 -5.18 -13.32 5.41
N LEU A 158 -4.13 -12.82 4.79
CA LEU A 158 -2.80 -13.46 4.71
C LEU A 158 -1.86 -13.11 5.86
N THR A 159 -2.26 -12.22 6.77
CA THR A 159 -1.42 -11.82 7.93
C THR A 159 -1.00 -12.98 8.82
N LYS A 160 -1.80 -14.05 8.88
CA LYS A 160 -1.52 -15.30 9.62
C LYS A 160 -1.03 -16.45 8.73
N ARG A 161 -0.79 -16.19 7.44
CA ARG A 161 -0.45 -17.16 6.39
C ARG A 161 0.70 -16.61 5.53
N ILE A 162 1.72 -16.05 6.17
CA ILE A 162 2.83 -15.36 5.49
C ILE A 162 3.65 -16.30 4.59
N GLU A 163 3.64 -17.60 4.88
CA GLU A 163 4.27 -18.64 4.07
C GLU A 163 3.69 -18.70 2.66
N ALA A 164 2.42 -18.36 2.48
CA ALA A 164 1.79 -18.30 1.17
C ALA A 164 2.40 -17.22 0.27
N LEU A 165 3.05 -16.20 0.84
CA LEU A 165 3.63 -15.09 0.09
C LEU A 165 4.94 -15.47 -0.63
N GLY A 166 5.60 -16.54 -0.18
CA GLY A 166 6.82 -17.07 -0.78
C GLY A 166 6.59 -18.09 -1.89
N ARG A 167 5.35 -18.21 -2.40
CA ARG A 167 4.94 -19.27 -3.34
C ARG A 167 4.16 -18.70 -4.52
N PHE A 168 4.23 -19.39 -5.65
CA PHE A 168 3.37 -19.11 -6.78
C PHE A 168 2.02 -19.83 -6.62
N TRP A 169 0.94 -19.10 -6.86
CA TRP A 169 -0.42 -19.61 -6.78
C TRP A 169 -1.11 -19.45 -8.13
N SER A 170 -1.70 -20.54 -8.61
CA SER A 170 -2.44 -20.58 -9.86
C SER A 170 -3.94 -20.74 -9.62
N CYS A 171 -4.74 -19.99 -10.36
CA CYS A 171 -6.18 -20.22 -10.44
C CYS A 171 -6.47 -21.33 -11.46
N PRO A 172 -7.27 -22.36 -11.13
CA PRO A 172 -7.56 -23.45 -12.07
C PRO A 172 -8.40 -23.02 -13.28
N GLU A 173 -9.05 -21.85 -13.23
CA GLU A 173 -9.78 -21.26 -14.37
C GLU A 173 -8.81 -20.76 -15.47
N PRO A 174 -8.78 -21.36 -16.68
CA PRO A 174 -7.80 -21.06 -17.73
C PRO A 174 -7.81 -19.61 -18.22
N ARG A 175 -8.97 -18.94 -18.18
CA ARG A 175 -9.09 -17.53 -18.60
C ARG A 175 -8.78 -16.53 -17.49
N CYS A 176 -8.49 -17.01 -16.28
CA CYS A 176 -8.11 -16.14 -15.19
C CYS A 176 -6.70 -15.59 -15.44
N PRO A 177 -6.46 -14.27 -15.25
CA PRO A 177 -5.11 -13.72 -15.26
C PRO A 177 -4.15 -14.37 -14.26
N ARG A 178 -4.68 -15.09 -13.26
CA ARG A 178 -3.94 -15.85 -12.25
C ARG A 178 -3.68 -17.31 -12.63
N HIS A 179 -4.12 -17.76 -13.81
CA HIS A 179 -3.93 -19.15 -14.21
C HIS A 179 -2.45 -19.50 -14.39
N ASP A 180 -1.72 -18.60 -15.02
CA ASP A 180 -0.30 -18.76 -15.25
C ASP A 180 0.47 -17.59 -14.60
N PRO A 181 0.80 -17.68 -13.31
CA PRO A 181 1.54 -16.63 -12.61
C PRO A 181 3.00 -16.52 -13.10
N ALA A 182 3.53 -17.56 -13.75
CA ALA A 182 4.84 -17.49 -14.39
C ALA A 182 4.79 -16.63 -15.65
N ASN A 183 3.66 -16.65 -16.37
CA ASN A 183 3.41 -15.85 -17.56
C ASN A 183 2.60 -14.54 -17.35
N GLY A 184 2.06 -14.31 -16.17
CA GLY A 184 1.34 -13.07 -15.82
C GLY A 184 2.23 -11.84 -15.72
N SER A 185 1.65 -10.66 -15.92
CA SER A 185 2.27 -9.34 -15.67
C SER A 185 2.21 -8.94 -14.19
N PHE A 186 1.48 -9.68 -13.36
CA PHE A 186 1.33 -9.42 -11.92
C PHE A 186 1.28 -10.75 -11.17
N VAL A 187 1.84 -10.78 -9.95
CA VAL A 187 1.62 -11.90 -9.01
C VAL A 187 0.54 -11.50 -8.04
N LEU A 188 -0.69 -11.88 -8.37
CA LEU A 188 -1.83 -11.58 -7.52
C LEU A 188 -1.85 -12.58 -6.37
N LEU A 189 -1.90 -12.05 -5.15
CA LEU A 189 -1.92 -12.86 -3.94
C LEU A 189 -3.26 -13.59 -3.80
N PRO A 190 -3.27 -14.84 -3.31
CA PRO A 190 -4.52 -15.55 -2.98
C PRO A 190 -5.29 -14.84 -1.87
N ARG A 191 -6.57 -15.17 -1.72
CA ARG A 191 -7.38 -14.77 -0.56
C ARG A 191 -7.57 -15.95 0.38
N VAL A 192 -7.53 -15.71 1.68
CA VAL A 192 -7.96 -16.70 2.68
C VAL A 192 -9.48 -16.66 2.83
N ARG A 193 -10.15 -17.78 2.54
CA ARG A 193 -11.59 -17.97 2.77
C ARG A 193 -11.83 -19.33 3.42
N GLY A 194 -12.45 -19.33 4.60
CA GLY A 194 -12.70 -20.59 5.34
C GLY A 194 -11.42 -21.39 5.66
N GLY A 195 -10.29 -20.70 5.84
CA GLY A 195 -8.98 -21.32 6.08
C GLY A 195 -8.23 -21.82 4.84
N ARG A 196 -8.86 -21.76 3.65
CA ARG A 196 -8.29 -22.16 2.35
C ARG A 196 -7.82 -20.94 1.54
N LEU A 197 -6.88 -21.15 0.63
CA LEU A 197 -6.41 -20.14 -0.32
C LEU A 197 -7.22 -20.22 -1.60
N VAL A 198 -7.93 -19.15 -1.93
CA VAL A 198 -8.85 -19.08 -3.07
C VAL A 198 -8.53 -17.89 -3.97
N CYS A 199 -8.89 -18.01 -5.24
CA CYS A 199 -8.90 -16.90 -6.18
C CYS A 199 -9.94 -15.87 -5.73
N ASP A 200 -9.54 -14.62 -5.56
CA ASP A 200 -10.43 -13.51 -5.20
C ASP A 200 -11.54 -13.24 -6.24
N GLN A 201 -11.28 -13.56 -7.52
CA GLN A 201 -12.21 -13.38 -8.63
C GLN A 201 -13.19 -14.54 -8.78
N HIS A 202 -12.70 -15.78 -8.79
CA HIS A 202 -13.52 -16.96 -9.09
C HIS A 202 -13.95 -17.74 -7.84
N GLY A 203 -13.34 -17.48 -6.68
CA GLY A 203 -13.58 -18.22 -5.44
C GLY A 203 -13.07 -19.66 -5.46
N LEU A 204 -12.40 -20.09 -6.53
CA LEU A 204 -11.83 -21.43 -6.69
C LEU A 204 -10.56 -21.57 -5.84
N GLU A 205 -10.37 -22.75 -5.26
CA GLU A 205 -9.15 -23.09 -4.52
C GLU A 205 -7.93 -23.00 -5.44
N MET A 206 -6.88 -22.33 -4.99
CA MET A 206 -5.70 -22.08 -5.80
C MET A 206 -4.71 -23.25 -5.72
N THR A 207 -4.09 -23.55 -6.86
CA THR A 207 -3.04 -24.55 -6.98
C THR A 207 -1.69 -23.95 -6.61
N ASP A 208 -0.97 -24.61 -5.73
CA ASP A 208 0.40 -24.27 -5.37
C ASP A 208 1.37 -24.72 -6.48
N LEU A 209 2.08 -23.78 -7.09
CA LEU A 209 3.06 -24.05 -8.15
C LEU A 209 4.51 -24.07 -7.64
N GLY A 210 4.72 -24.02 -6.32
CA GLY A 210 6.04 -24.09 -5.73
C GLY A 210 6.62 -22.72 -5.30
N PRO A 211 7.92 -22.69 -4.96
CA PRO A 211 8.56 -21.50 -4.42
C PRO A 211 8.63 -20.38 -5.45
N ARG A 212 8.43 -19.15 -4.98
CA ARG A 212 8.62 -17.92 -5.74
C ARG A 212 10.02 -17.36 -5.45
N PRO A 213 10.79 -16.92 -6.47
CA PRO A 213 12.07 -16.25 -6.23
C PRO A 213 11.88 -14.98 -5.40
N ARG A 214 12.89 -14.62 -4.60
CA ARG A 214 12.84 -13.36 -3.86
C ARG A 214 12.84 -12.19 -4.84
N LEU A 215 12.14 -11.13 -4.45
CA LEU A 215 12.03 -9.91 -5.23
C LEU A 215 12.30 -8.72 -4.32
N ALA A 216 13.05 -7.76 -4.85
CA ALA A 216 13.15 -6.42 -4.30
C ALA A 216 12.50 -5.46 -5.30
N GLN A 217 11.49 -4.72 -4.86
CA GLN A 217 10.89 -3.68 -5.67
C GLN A 217 11.63 -2.37 -5.45
N LEU A 218 11.98 -1.71 -6.55
CA LEU A 218 12.61 -0.40 -6.58
C LEU A 218 11.68 0.60 -7.25
N LYS A 219 11.77 1.85 -6.82
CA LYS A 219 10.97 2.96 -7.36
C LYS A 219 11.88 4.03 -7.91
N ILE A 220 11.49 4.60 -9.05
CA ILE A 220 12.10 5.78 -9.63
C ILE A 220 11.29 6.98 -9.15
N MET A 221 11.98 7.90 -8.49
CA MET A 221 11.41 9.12 -7.94
C MET A 221 11.92 10.32 -8.74
N ARG A 222 11.01 11.16 -9.23
CA ARG A 222 11.34 12.44 -9.87
C ARG A 222 10.77 13.59 -9.07
N SER A 223 11.63 14.49 -8.60
CA SER A 223 11.25 15.65 -7.78
C SER A 223 10.32 15.29 -6.61
N GLY A 224 10.58 14.15 -5.96
CA GLY A 224 9.78 13.64 -4.84
C GLY A 224 8.55 12.80 -5.22
N ALA A 225 8.15 12.74 -6.49
CA ALA A 225 7.02 11.93 -6.95
C ALA A 225 7.47 10.59 -7.54
N GLU A 226 6.76 9.50 -7.24
CA GLU A 226 6.99 8.21 -7.88
C GLU A 226 6.56 8.28 -9.35
N VAL A 227 7.47 8.01 -10.28
CA VAL A 227 7.18 8.01 -11.73
C VAL A 227 7.18 6.61 -12.34
N HIS A 228 7.87 5.65 -11.72
CA HIS A 228 7.94 4.28 -12.20
C HIS A 228 8.43 3.32 -11.11
N ARG A 229 8.18 2.03 -11.32
CA ARG A 229 8.63 0.94 -10.44
C ARG A 229 9.13 -0.23 -11.25
N PHE A 230 10.17 -0.89 -10.75
CA PHE A 230 10.74 -2.08 -11.35
C PHE A 230 11.14 -3.09 -10.27
N SER A 231 11.33 -4.35 -10.66
CA SER A 231 11.68 -5.42 -9.71
C SER A 231 13.04 -6.03 -10.03
N VAL A 232 13.80 -6.34 -8.99
CA VAL A 232 15.04 -7.10 -9.06
C VAL A 232 14.76 -8.48 -8.47
N ALA A 233 14.87 -9.51 -9.30
CA ALA A 233 14.71 -10.89 -8.88
C ALA A 233 16.03 -11.50 -8.45
N GLU A 234 15.97 -12.40 -7.49
CA GLU A 234 17.13 -13.17 -7.04
C GLU A 234 17.81 -13.87 -8.23
N GLY A 235 19.12 -13.71 -8.34
CA GLY A 235 19.91 -14.23 -9.46
C GLY A 235 19.76 -13.50 -10.80
N THR A 236 18.91 -12.45 -10.88
CA THR A 236 18.71 -11.66 -12.11
C THR A 236 19.05 -10.20 -11.87
N ALA A 237 20.25 -9.79 -12.29
CA ALA A 237 20.70 -8.41 -12.15
C ALA A 237 19.91 -7.45 -13.04
N VAL A 238 19.63 -6.25 -12.51
CA VAL A 238 18.95 -5.19 -13.26
C VAL A 238 19.85 -3.97 -13.33
N THR A 239 20.04 -3.46 -14.55
CA THR A 239 20.80 -2.22 -14.80
C THR A 239 19.83 -1.07 -15.04
N ALA A 240 19.91 -0.03 -14.22
CA ALA A 240 19.20 1.23 -14.41
C ALA A 240 20.07 2.25 -15.14
N GLY A 241 19.51 2.96 -16.11
CA GLY A 241 20.22 3.96 -16.91
C GLY A 241 19.43 4.35 -18.15
N ARG A 242 20.09 4.90 -19.17
CA ARG A 242 19.45 5.29 -20.44
C ARG A 242 19.33 4.16 -21.46
N SER A 243 19.83 2.96 -21.15
CA SER A 243 19.64 1.80 -22.02
C SER A 243 18.22 1.25 -21.85
N PRO A 244 17.57 0.79 -22.94
CA PRO A 244 16.28 0.14 -22.86
C PRO A 244 16.31 -1.06 -21.91
N GLY A 245 15.22 -1.25 -21.17
CA GLY A 245 15.06 -2.34 -20.22
C GLY A 245 14.10 -1.97 -19.08
N PRO A 246 13.93 -2.87 -18.10
CA PRO A 246 12.96 -2.69 -17.01
C PRO A 246 13.27 -1.50 -16.10
N ALA A 247 14.47 -0.93 -16.18
CA ALA A 247 14.88 0.25 -15.43
C ALA A 247 15.42 1.36 -16.36
N ASP A 248 14.84 1.48 -17.57
CA ASP A 248 15.12 2.61 -18.47
C ASP A 248 14.63 3.92 -17.84
N LEU A 249 15.57 4.81 -17.59
CA LEU A 249 15.32 6.10 -16.99
C LEU A 249 14.89 7.13 -18.04
N THR A 250 15.15 6.88 -19.33
CA THR A 250 14.94 7.83 -20.44
C THR A 250 13.58 8.52 -20.45
N PRO A 251 12.44 7.84 -20.22
CA PRO A 251 11.13 8.48 -20.23
C PRO A 251 10.95 9.56 -19.14
N PHE A 252 11.83 9.57 -18.14
CA PHE A 252 11.73 10.44 -16.96
C PHE A 252 12.81 11.53 -16.93
N LEU A 253 13.62 11.67 -17.98
CA LEU A 253 14.71 12.65 -18.05
C LEU A 253 14.32 13.83 -18.94
N ASP A 254 14.60 15.04 -18.46
CA ASP A 254 14.72 16.23 -19.31
C ASP A 254 16.13 16.32 -19.94
N ASP A 255 16.32 17.25 -20.88
CA ASP A 255 17.57 17.39 -21.63
C ASP A 255 18.80 17.65 -20.76
N THR A 256 18.62 18.32 -19.61
CA THR A 256 19.69 18.61 -18.66
C THR A 256 20.04 17.36 -17.86
N THR A 257 19.05 16.68 -17.27
CA THR A 257 19.25 15.45 -16.50
C THR A 257 19.82 14.33 -17.39
N ARG A 258 19.37 14.24 -18.65
CA ARG A 258 19.79 13.20 -19.61
C ARG A 258 21.30 13.18 -19.85
N ARG A 259 21.98 14.32 -19.79
CA ARG A 259 23.46 14.40 -19.92
C ARG A 259 24.17 13.85 -18.68
N GLY A 260 23.54 13.97 -17.51
CA GLY A 260 24.02 13.45 -16.24
C GLY A 260 23.88 11.93 -16.09
N VAL A 261 22.93 11.31 -16.79
CA VAL A 261 22.65 9.87 -16.67
C VAL A 261 23.45 9.05 -17.71
N SER A 262 23.99 7.92 -17.28
CA SER A 262 24.78 7.02 -18.13
C SER A 262 23.87 5.95 -18.76
N ARG A 263 24.30 5.30 -19.84
CA ARG A 263 23.52 4.23 -20.49
C ARG A 263 23.29 3.05 -19.52
N ALA A 264 24.37 2.60 -18.89
CA ALA A 264 24.34 1.85 -17.64
C ALA A 264 24.79 2.82 -16.53
N HIS A 265 23.95 3.07 -15.54
CA HIS A 265 24.25 4.01 -14.46
C HIS A 265 24.37 3.29 -13.11
N LEU A 266 23.37 2.49 -12.75
CA LEU A 266 23.40 1.66 -11.55
C LEU A 266 23.10 0.22 -11.92
N ARG A 267 23.73 -0.71 -11.23
CA ARG A 267 23.39 -2.12 -11.27
C ARG A 267 22.88 -2.55 -9.91
N PHE A 268 21.80 -3.32 -9.91
CA PHE A 268 21.20 -3.92 -8.73
C PHE A 268 21.24 -5.43 -8.84
N ASP A 269 21.74 -6.07 -7.78
CA ASP A 269 21.81 -7.53 -7.66
C ASP A 269 21.13 -7.93 -6.36
N LEU A 270 20.26 -8.93 -6.42
CA LEU A 270 19.61 -9.52 -5.25
C LEU A 270 20.17 -10.92 -5.02
N ASP A 271 20.76 -11.13 -3.85
CA ASP A 271 21.24 -12.42 -3.38
C ASP A 271 20.66 -12.69 -1.98
N GLY A 272 19.78 -13.68 -1.87
CA GLY A 272 18.98 -13.89 -0.66
C GLY A 272 18.20 -12.64 -0.26
N PRO A 273 18.32 -12.14 0.99
CA PRO A 273 17.65 -10.92 1.43
C PRO A 273 18.43 -9.63 1.07
N GLN A 274 19.67 -9.76 0.60
CA GLN A 274 20.59 -8.65 0.43
C GLN A 274 20.52 -8.12 -1.00
N LEU A 275 19.99 -6.91 -1.13
CA LEU A 275 20.08 -6.14 -2.35
C LEU A 275 21.36 -5.32 -2.31
N THR A 276 22.18 -5.40 -3.35
CA THR A 276 23.35 -4.54 -3.54
C THR A 276 23.13 -3.56 -4.67
N ILE A 277 23.80 -2.42 -4.58
CA ILE A 277 23.86 -1.39 -5.61
C ILE A 277 25.31 -1.16 -5.99
N THR A 278 25.58 -1.14 -7.29
CA THR A 278 26.90 -0.85 -7.87
C THR A 278 26.78 0.35 -8.79
N ASP A 279 27.60 1.37 -8.57
CA ASP A 279 27.68 2.52 -9.47
C ASP A 279 28.55 2.19 -10.69
N LEU A 280 27.95 2.27 -11.87
CA LEU A 280 28.58 2.09 -13.18
C LEU A 280 28.71 3.42 -13.94
N SER A 281 28.29 4.52 -13.32
CA SER A 281 28.15 5.80 -13.98
C SER A 281 29.49 6.53 -14.15
N ARG A 282 29.51 7.45 -15.11
CA ARG A 282 30.64 8.39 -15.29
C ARG A 282 30.60 9.57 -14.32
N ASN A 283 29.39 9.96 -13.88
CA ASN A 283 29.20 11.20 -13.11
C ASN A 283 29.13 10.94 -11.59
N GLY A 284 29.00 9.68 -11.17
CA GLY A 284 28.82 9.30 -9.77
C GLY A 284 27.35 9.22 -9.39
N THR A 285 27.09 8.51 -8.28
CA THR A 285 25.79 8.43 -7.61
C THR A 285 25.99 8.69 -6.13
N THR A 286 25.14 9.49 -5.51
CA THR A 286 25.14 9.67 -4.05
C THR A 286 24.20 8.66 -3.41
N LEU A 287 24.72 7.78 -2.57
CA LEU A 287 23.93 6.90 -1.73
C LEU A 287 23.59 7.60 -0.41
N ILE A 288 22.31 7.74 -0.13
CA ILE A 288 21.79 8.38 1.08
C ILE A 288 21.17 7.29 1.93
N ARG A 289 21.71 7.09 3.12
CA ARG A 289 21.22 6.12 4.09
C ARG A 289 19.89 6.57 4.69
N ARG A 290 19.17 5.61 5.26
CA ARG A 290 17.94 5.87 6.01
C ARG A 290 18.07 6.93 7.11
N ASP A 291 19.24 7.05 7.74
CA ASP A 291 19.52 8.06 8.77
C ASP A 291 19.89 9.45 8.20
N GLY A 292 19.92 9.58 6.86
CA GLY A 292 20.31 10.80 6.16
C GLY A 292 21.79 10.88 5.80
N THR A 293 22.64 9.93 6.24
CA THR A 293 24.07 9.93 5.93
C THR A 293 24.29 9.77 4.43
N GLU A 294 25.08 10.67 3.83
CA GLU A 294 25.42 10.62 2.41
C GLU A 294 26.79 9.97 2.17
N HIS A 295 26.88 9.14 1.14
CA HIS A 295 28.10 8.51 0.67
C HIS A 295 28.21 8.66 -0.84
N ASP A 296 29.39 8.98 -1.34
CA ASP A 296 29.69 8.83 -2.76
C ASP A 296 29.83 7.33 -3.08
N LEU A 297 29.05 6.86 -4.05
CA LEU A 297 29.06 5.47 -4.50
C LEU A 297 30.03 5.23 -5.66
N ARG A 298 30.68 6.27 -6.22
CA ARG A 298 31.46 6.20 -7.47
C ARG A 298 32.33 4.95 -7.59
N GLY A 299 31.99 4.09 -8.55
CA GLY A 299 32.69 2.83 -8.88
C GLY A 299 32.62 1.75 -7.79
N GLY A 300 31.88 1.99 -6.71
CA GLY A 300 31.76 1.11 -5.56
C GLY A 300 30.51 0.26 -5.60
N THR A 301 30.54 -0.82 -4.81
CA THR A 301 29.37 -1.67 -4.51
C THR A 301 29.03 -1.55 -3.04
N ARG A 302 27.75 -1.36 -2.72
CA ARG A 302 27.26 -1.23 -1.33
C ARG A 302 25.93 -1.97 -1.15
N PRO A 303 25.59 -2.40 0.08
CA PRO A 303 24.23 -2.81 0.40
C PRO A 303 23.23 -1.66 0.18
N PHE A 304 22.06 -1.98 -0.37
CA PHE A 304 20.97 -1.03 -0.61
C PHE A 304 19.72 -1.47 0.17
N SER A 305 19.54 -0.88 1.34
CA SER A 305 18.54 -1.30 2.33
C SER A 305 17.23 -0.52 2.20
N VAL A 306 16.17 -0.99 2.87
CA VAL A 306 14.89 -0.27 2.92
C VAL A 306 15.10 1.08 3.62
N GLY A 307 14.67 2.15 2.97
CA GLY A 307 14.89 3.53 3.41
C GLY A 307 16.15 4.18 2.84
N ASP A 308 17.02 3.43 2.17
CA ASP A 308 18.13 4.02 1.41
C ASP A 308 17.62 4.61 0.09
N ARG A 309 18.33 5.64 -0.39
CA ARG A 309 18.05 6.35 -1.64
C ARG A 309 19.33 6.50 -2.45
N ALA A 310 19.28 6.18 -3.74
CA ALA A 310 20.36 6.39 -4.68
C ALA A 310 20.03 7.63 -5.51
N ARG A 311 20.65 8.77 -5.19
CA ARG A 311 20.47 10.04 -5.89
C ARG A 311 21.43 10.09 -7.09
N ILE A 312 20.84 9.99 -8.27
CA ILE A 312 21.53 10.06 -9.57
C ILE A 312 21.68 11.52 -10.02
N HIS A 313 20.67 12.32 -9.72
CA HIS A 313 20.58 13.75 -10.02
C HIS A 313 19.74 14.43 -8.93
N PRO A 314 19.85 15.75 -8.66
CA PRO A 314 19.03 16.41 -7.64
C PRO A 314 17.52 16.19 -7.78
N SER A 315 17.03 16.01 -9.01
CA SER A 315 15.61 15.72 -9.30
C SER A 315 15.31 14.25 -9.54
N LEU A 316 16.29 13.33 -9.47
CA LEU A 316 16.10 11.92 -9.82
C LEU A 316 16.78 11.00 -8.80
N GLU A 317 15.96 10.18 -8.14
CA GLU A 317 16.41 9.20 -7.16
C GLU A 317 15.82 7.81 -7.48
N ILE A 318 16.54 6.76 -7.12
CA ILE A 318 15.99 5.40 -7.03
C ILE A 318 15.92 5.03 -5.55
N ILE A 319 14.78 4.52 -5.09
CA ILE A 319 14.59 4.14 -3.69
C ILE A 319 14.16 2.67 -3.60
N ARG A 320 14.52 2.02 -2.49
CA ARG A 320 14.02 0.67 -2.19
C ARG A 320 12.61 0.74 -1.59
N SER A 321 11.65 0.08 -2.24
CA SER A 321 10.29 -0.08 -1.71
C SER A 321 10.34 -0.80 -0.37
N GLY A 322 9.47 -0.40 0.55
CA GLY A 322 9.31 -1.08 1.83
C GLY A 322 8.55 -2.40 1.75
N ARG A 323 7.94 -2.70 0.59
CA ARG A 323 7.20 -3.97 0.38
C ARG A 323 8.16 -5.16 0.45
N ARG A 324 7.78 -6.18 1.22
CA ARG A 324 8.50 -7.46 1.33
C ARG A 324 8.05 -8.46 0.27
N TYR A 325 6.81 -8.34 -0.18
CA TYR A 325 6.13 -9.26 -1.08
C TYR A 325 5.42 -8.46 -2.19
N PRO A 326 6.17 -7.87 -3.13
CA PRO A 326 5.58 -7.11 -4.22
C PRO A 326 4.65 -8.01 -5.05
N SER A 327 3.37 -7.63 -5.14
CA SER A 327 2.34 -8.31 -5.94
C SER A 327 2.35 -7.90 -7.41
N GLU A 328 3.14 -6.90 -7.77
CA GLU A 328 3.31 -6.47 -9.16
C GLU A 328 4.62 -7.05 -9.69
N LEU A 329 4.56 -7.77 -10.82
CA LEU A 329 5.77 -8.13 -11.55
C LEU A 329 6.00 -7.05 -12.60
N ALA A 330 6.77 -6.02 -12.26
CA ALA A 330 7.48 -5.30 -13.31
C ALA A 330 8.66 -6.18 -13.74
N ILE A 331 8.36 -7.22 -14.51
CA ILE A 331 9.31 -7.99 -15.30
C ILE A 331 8.79 -7.94 -16.73
N GLU A 332 9.23 -6.95 -17.51
CA GLU A 332 9.26 -7.13 -18.95
C GLU A 332 10.21 -8.30 -19.21
N ARG A 333 9.64 -9.43 -19.63
CA ARG A 333 10.39 -10.62 -19.98
C ARG A 333 11.31 -10.32 -21.16
N ALA A 334 12.42 -11.06 -21.23
CA ALA A 334 13.14 -11.28 -22.48
C ALA A 334 12.14 -11.61 -23.60
N PRO A 335 12.35 -11.13 -24.84
CA PRO A 335 11.45 -11.42 -25.94
C PRO A 335 11.24 -12.93 -26.02
N ALA A 336 9.98 -13.34 -26.14
CA ALA A 336 9.64 -14.73 -26.40
C ALA A 336 10.55 -15.21 -27.54
N ARG A 337 11.23 -16.34 -27.33
CA ARG A 337 11.91 -17.02 -28.43
C ARG A 337 10.86 -17.23 -29.51
N GLU A 338 11.09 -16.69 -30.71
CA GLU A 338 10.22 -16.95 -31.86
C GLU A 338 10.07 -18.47 -31.96
N VAL A 339 8.86 -18.93 -31.66
CA VAL A 339 8.47 -20.28 -32.02
C VAL A 339 8.24 -20.19 -33.51
N GLU A 340 9.23 -20.67 -34.26
CA GLU A 340 9.11 -20.84 -35.70
C GLU A 340 7.79 -21.59 -35.97
N PRO A 341 6.86 -21.03 -36.77
CA PRO A 341 5.64 -21.74 -37.08
C PRO A 341 5.99 -23.08 -37.73
N PRO A 342 5.30 -24.18 -37.39
CA PRO A 342 5.56 -25.45 -38.03
C PRO A 342 5.45 -25.30 -39.55
N PRO A 343 6.34 -25.92 -40.34
CA PRO A 343 6.31 -25.79 -41.79
C PRO A 343 4.92 -26.17 -42.30
N PRO A 344 4.37 -25.42 -43.28
CA PRO A 344 3.03 -25.67 -43.78
C PRO A 344 2.95 -27.09 -44.36
N THR A 345 2.05 -27.91 -43.80
CA THR A 345 1.84 -29.31 -44.20
C THR A 345 1.00 -29.44 -45.48
N VAL A 346 0.70 -28.36 -46.19
CA VAL A 346 -0.05 -28.40 -47.44
C VAL A 346 0.54 -27.38 -48.42
N SER A 347 1.09 -27.90 -49.52
CA SER A 347 1.41 -27.13 -50.73
C SER A 347 0.20 -27.19 -51.66
N PHE A 348 -0.27 -26.04 -52.13
CA PHE A 348 -1.14 -25.93 -53.30
C PHE A 348 -0.32 -25.40 -54.48
#